data_AF-A0A5M5C0K7-F1
#
_entry.id   AF-A0A5M5C0K7-F1
#
_cell.length_a   1.000
_cell.length_b   1.000
_cell.length_c   1.000
_cell.angle_alpha   90.00
_cell.angle_beta   90.00
_cell.angle_gamma   90.00
#
_symmetry.space_group_name_H-M   'P 1'
#
loop_
_entity.id
_entity.type
_entity.pdbx_description
1 polymer ?
#
loop_
_entity_poly.entity_id
_entity_poly.type
_entity_poly.pdbx_seq_one_letter_code
_entity_poly.pdbx_strand_id
1 'polypeptide(L)'
;MENNIVNVMLWGEEVGKLYWDERNRRAIFNYHPDFVKKGLEIAPLTASVKGGAAKGMPISGNKDKLYQGLPPFLADSLPDRWGN
;
A
#
# COMPACT_ATOMS: atom_id res chain seq x y z
N MET A 1 1.48 10.35 19.02
CA MET A 1 0.62 10.42 17.82
C MET A 1 0.02 9.04 17.66
N GLU A 2 -1.31 8.95 17.56
CA GLU A 2 -1.98 7.71 17.21
C GLU A 2 -1.34 7.13 15.95
N ASN A 3 -1.14 5.81 15.95
CA ASN A 3 -0.57 5.12 14.81
C ASN A 3 -1.51 5.32 13.61
N ASN A 4 -1.16 6.21 12.68
CA ASN A 4 -1.87 6.41 11.40
C ASN A 4 -1.72 5.16 10.53
N ILE A 5 -2.43 4.11 10.93
CA ILE A 5 -2.48 2.80 10.28
C ILE A 5 -3.92 2.60 9.80
N VAL A 6 -4.07 2.30 8.52
CA VAL A 6 -5.35 1.95 7.92
C VAL A 6 -5.30 0.55 7.36
N ASN A 7 -6.41 -0.17 7.48
CA ASN A 7 -6.59 -1.45 6.82
C ASN A 7 -6.99 -1.20 5.35
N VAL A 8 -6.33 -1.91 4.44
CA VAL A 8 -6.68 -1.93 3.02
C VAL A 8 -7.53 -3.16 2.78
N MET A 9 -8.78 -2.94 2.36
CA MET A 9 -9.77 -4.00 2.21
C MET A 9 -10.11 -4.20 0.72
N LEU A 10 -10.28 -5.46 0.31
CA LEU A 10 -10.84 -5.83 -0.99
C LEU A 10 -11.98 -6.81 -0.75
N TRP A 11 -13.20 -6.45 -1.16
CA TRP A 11 -14.40 -7.29 -1.04
C TRP A 11 -14.64 -7.87 0.37
N GLY A 12 -14.38 -7.08 1.41
CA GLY A 12 -14.55 -7.50 2.81
C GLY A 12 -13.38 -8.31 3.38
N GLU A 13 -12.35 -8.59 2.58
CA GLU A 13 -11.12 -9.24 3.02
C GLU A 13 -9.99 -8.21 3.23
N GLU A 14 -9.21 -8.37 4.30
CA GLU A 14 -8.02 -7.56 4.54
C GLU A 14 -6.89 -7.98 3.58
N VAL A 15 -6.52 -7.07 2.68
CA VAL A 15 -5.40 -7.24 1.76
C VAL A 15 -4.09 -6.95 2.49
N GLY A 16 -4.10 -5.97 3.39
CA GLY A 16 -2.92 -5.53 4.10
C GLY A 16 -3.14 -4.25 4.87
N LYS A 17 -2.04 -3.68 5.36
CA LYS A 17 -2.05 -2.46 6.16
C LYS A 17 -1.18 -1.41 5.52
N LEU A 18 -1.63 -0.17 5.60
CA LEU A 18 -0.89 1.01 5.18
C LEU A 18 -0.64 1.86 6.43
N TYR A 19 0.60 2.27 6.65
CA TYR A 19 0.93 3.23 7.71
C TYR A 19 1.70 4.41 7.16
N TRP A 20 1.58 5.57 7.81
CA TRP A 20 2.37 6.74 7.44
C TRP A 20 3.70 6.78 8.19
N ASP A 21 4.82 6.78 7.45
CA ASP A 21 6.15 6.99 8.01
C ASP A 21 6.49 8.49 7.99
N GLU A 22 6.37 9.12 9.16
CA GLU A 22 6.65 10.55 9.36
C GLU A 22 8.10 10.93 9.01
N ARG A 23 9.07 10.05 9.28
CA ARG A 23 10.49 10.35 9.03
C ARG A 23 10.77 10.43 7.55
N ASN A 24 10.18 9.52 6.78
CA ASN A 24 10.35 9.48 5.35
C ASN A 24 9.27 10.26 4.59
N ARG A 25 8.23 10.77 5.24
CA ARG A 25 7.06 11.44 4.63
C ARG A 25 6.47 10.65 3.47
N ARG A 26 6.22 9.36 3.72
CA ARG A 26 5.58 8.46 2.77
C ARG A 26 4.85 7.36 3.50
N ALA A 27 3.82 6.82 2.88
CA ALA A 27 3.14 5.65 3.39
C ALA A 27 3.93 4.37 3.06
N ILE A 28 3.77 3.38 3.90
CA ILE A 28 4.41 2.08 3.80
C ILE A 28 3.30 1.03 3.88
N PHE A 29 3.21 0.18 2.85
CA PHE A 29 2.20 -0.85 2.74
C PHE A 29 2.81 -2.24 2.97
N ASN A 30 2.10 -3.06 3.75
CA ASN A 30 2.44 -4.46 3.97
C ASN A 30 1.23 -5.32 3.64
N TYR A 31 1.43 -6.33 2.80
CA TYR A 31 0.40 -7.35 2.57
C TYR A 31 0.12 -8.14 3.85
N HIS A 32 -1.14 -8.53 4.03
CA HIS A 32 -1.53 -9.54 5.00
C HIS A 32 -0.98 -10.90 4.54
N PRO A 33 -0.27 -11.67 5.39
CA PRO A 33 0.34 -12.93 4.97
C PRO A 33 -0.65 -13.93 4.38
N ASP A 34 -1.88 -13.97 4.89
CA ASP A 34 -2.92 -14.87 4.36
C ASP A 34 -3.44 -14.45 2.99
N PHE A 35 -3.41 -13.15 2.68
CA PHE A 35 -3.74 -12.66 1.33
C PHE A 35 -2.65 -13.06 0.33
N VAL A 36 -1.37 -12.96 0.71
CA VAL A 36 -0.23 -13.42 -0.11
C VAL A 36 -0.37 -14.89 -0.49
N LYS A 37 -0.76 -15.76 0.47
CA LYS A 37 -0.94 -17.20 0.23
C LYS A 37 -2.00 -17.52 -0.82
N LYS A 38 -2.99 -16.64 -1.01
CA LYS A 38 -4.04 -16.80 -2.04
C LYS A 38 -3.52 -16.54 -3.46
N GLY A 39 -2.40 -15.84 -3.60
CA GLY A 39 -1.76 -15.56 -4.89
C GLY A 39 -2.53 -14.60 -5.80
N LEU A 40 -3.60 -13.97 -5.31
CA LEU A 40 -4.35 -12.95 -6.02
C LEU A 40 -3.50 -11.68 -6.15
N GLU A 41 -3.31 -11.18 -7.38
CA GLU A 41 -2.49 -10.00 -7.64
C GLU A 41 -3.38 -8.79 -7.93
N ILE A 42 -3.50 -7.88 -6.96
CA ILE A 42 -4.31 -6.66 -7.10
C ILE A 42 -3.59 -5.56 -7.90
N ALA A 43 -2.27 -5.64 -7.97
CA ALA A 43 -1.42 -4.72 -8.70
C ALA A 43 -0.11 -5.44 -9.12
N PRO A 44 -0.18 -6.37 -10.09
CA PRO A 44 0.95 -7.25 -10.44
C PRO A 44 2.23 -6.50 -10.84
N LEU A 45 2.10 -5.32 -11.45
CA LEU A 45 3.24 -4.57 -11.98
C LEU A 45 3.95 -3.72 -10.92
N THR A 46 3.21 -3.22 -9.94
CA THR A 46 3.68 -2.20 -8.99
C THR A 46 3.72 -2.71 -7.55
N ALA A 47 3.02 -3.81 -7.26
CA ALA A 47 2.88 -4.40 -5.93
C ALA A 47 2.65 -5.92 -6.00
N SER A 48 3.44 -6.66 -6.78
CA SER A 48 3.27 -8.12 -6.90
C SER A 48 3.39 -8.86 -5.55
N VAL A 49 2.47 -9.80 -5.32
CA VAL A 49 2.51 -10.72 -4.15
C VAL A 49 3.48 -11.89 -4.37
N LYS A 50 4.11 -12.00 -5.55
CA LYS A 50 5.11 -13.02 -5.90
C LYS A 50 6.55 -12.52 -5.75
N GLY A 51 6.74 -11.21 -5.57
CA GLY A 51 8.04 -10.57 -5.44
C GLY A 51 8.54 -10.46 -4.01
N GLY A 52 9.22 -9.34 -3.69
CA GLY A 52 9.69 -9.05 -2.34
C GLY A 52 8.57 -9.02 -1.29
N ALA A 53 7.36 -8.62 -1.69
CA ALA A 53 6.18 -8.60 -0.84
C ALA A 53 5.80 -10.00 -0.31
N ALA A 54 6.03 -11.05 -1.10
CA ALA A 54 5.85 -12.45 -0.68
C ALA A 54 6.74 -12.82 0.52
N LYS A 55 7.90 -12.15 0.61
CA LYS A 55 8.91 -12.35 1.66
C LYS A 55 8.75 -11.35 2.81
N GLY A 56 7.61 -10.65 2.88
CA GLY A 56 7.32 -9.64 3.90
C GLY A 56 8.01 -8.29 3.67
N MET A 57 8.63 -8.06 2.51
CA MET A 57 9.20 -6.75 2.22
C MET A 57 8.07 -5.72 2.02
N PRO A 58 8.10 -4.59 2.73
CA PRO A 58 7.08 -3.57 2.60
C PRO A 58 7.20 -2.84 1.25
N ILE A 59 6.07 -2.35 0.76
CA ILE A 59 5.99 -1.51 -0.43
C ILE A 59 5.98 -0.05 0.03
N SER A 60 7.03 0.67 -0.37
CA SER A 60 7.16 2.08 -0.02
C SER A 60 6.37 2.96 -0.99
N GLY A 61 5.75 4.00 -0.47
CA GLY A 61 5.11 5.02 -1.28
C GLY A 61 6.10 5.87 -2.08
N ASN A 62 5.58 6.47 -3.16
CA ASN A 62 6.33 7.32 -4.06
C ASN A 62 6.15 8.79 -3.67
N LYS A 63 7.26 9.52 -3.56
CA LYS A 63 7.30 10.94 -3.17
C LYS A 63 7.05 11.91 -4.32
N ASP A 64 6.95 11.43 -5.56
CA ASP A 64 6.57 12.28 -6.68
C ASP A 64 5.24 12.97 -6.37
N LYS A 65 5.12 14.23 -6.79
CA LYS A 65 3.94 15.07 -6.51
C LYS A 65 2.61 14.40 -6.91
N LEU A 66 2.63 13.55 -7.94
CA LEU A 66 1.45 12.80 -8.38
C LEU A 66 0.92 11.85 -7.30
N TYR A 67 1.80 11.22 -6.53
CA TYR A 67 1.44 10.17 -5.58
C TYR A 67 1.41 10.66 -4.12
N GLN A 68 1.94 11.84 -3.83
CA GLN A 68 1.90 12.48 -2.50
C GLN A 68 2.37 11.54 -1.36
N GLY A 69 3.35 10.68 -1.65
CA GLY A 69 3.88 9.73 -0.67
C GLY A 69 3.13 8.40 -0.56
N LEU A 70 2.07 8.15 -1.34
CA LEU A 70 1.40 6.86 -1.40
C LEU A 70 2.07 5.89 -2.38
N PRO A 71 1.91 4.57 -2.17
CA PRO A 71 2.19 3.58 -3.21
C PRO A 71 1.36 3.89 -4.47
N PRO A 72 1.95 3.88 -5.68
CA PRO A 72 1.23 4.24 -6.90
C PRO A 72 -0.08 3.48 -7.11
N PHE A 73 -0.12 2.19 -6.79
CA PHE A 73 -1.32 1.36 -6.95
C PHE A 73 -2.49 1.74 -6.02
N LEU A 74 -2.20 2.40 -4.89
CA LEU A 74 -3.22 2.95 -3.99
C LEU A 74 -3.63 4.36 -4.40
N ALA A 75 -2.66 5.17 -4.84
CA ALA A 75 -2.93 6.51 -5.34
C ALA A 75 -3.87 6.52 -6.55
N ASP A 76 -3.81 5.49 -7.40
CA ASP A 76 -4.69 5.30 -8.56
C ASP A 76 -6.18 5.15 -8.21
N SER A 77 -6.49 4.83 -6.95
CA SER A 77 -7.87 4.74 -6.45
C SER A 77 -8.41 6.06 -5.89
N LEU A 78 -7.59 7.12 -5.86
CA LEU A 78 -7.97 8.41 -5.29
C LEU A 78 -8.36 9.42 -6.38
N PRO A 79 -9.27 10.38 -6.10
CA PRO A 79 -9.59 11.44 -7.04
C PRO A 79 -8.37 12.29 -7.39
N ASP A 80 -8.27 12.80 -8.62
CA ASP A 80 -7.13 13.59 -9.12
C ASP A 80 -6.64 14.76 -8.23
N ARG A 81 -7.52 15.30 -7.37
CA ARG A 81 -7.23 16.43 -6.46
C ARG A 81 -7.43 16.08 -4.98
N TRP A 82 -6.99 14.90 -4.56
CA TRP A 82 -7.00 14.53 -3.16
C TRP A 82 -5.88 15.28 -2.37
N GLY A 83 -6.17 15.75 -1.16
CA GLY A 83 -5.17 16.36 -0.26
C GLY A 83 -4.82 17.84 -0.52
N ASN A 84 -5.83 18.74 -0.57
CA ASN A 84 -5.62 20.20 -0.55
C ASN A 84 -5.32 20.72 0.85
#